data_AF-A0A2W4VFX9-F1
#
_entry.id   AF-A0A2W4VFX9-F1
#
_cell.length_a   1.000
_cell.length_b   1.000
_cell.length_c   1.000
_cell.angle_alpha   90.00
_cell.angle_beta   90.00
_cell.angle_gamma   90.00
#
_symmetry.space_group_name_H-M   'P 1'
#
loop_
_entity.id
_entity.type
_entity.pdbx_description
1 polymer ?
#
loop_
_entity_poly.entity_id
_entity_poly.type
_entity_poly.pdbx_seq_one_letter_code
_entity_poly.pdbx_strand_id
1 'polypeptide(L)'
;MQNFEQIRAHLQGKYKLTASEPYLACVQLSLSQGRRHQSIFLSEMVGEDTRPYLRVSTVIAPMTGIDARRMLAFNWESRLGYLALGELDSVPYLQLCENRPYDTLNGAELDRLVLEIGGLGDQMERMLSAGGDLL
;
A
#
# COMPACT_ATOMS: atom_id res chain seq x y z
N MET A 1 -13.83 9.86 7.13
CA MET A 1 -13.43 10.80 6.06
C MET A 1 -14.44 10.61 4.96
N GLN A 2 -14.90 11.68 4.30
CA GLN A 2 -16.11 11.60 3.46
C GLN A 2 -15.83 11.57 1.96
N ASN A 3 -14.66 12.01 1.50
CA ASN A 3 -14.28 12.02 0.10
C ASN A 3 -12.75 12.02 -0.05
N PHE A 4 -12.28 11.78 -1.27
CA PHE A 4 -10.85 11.73 -1.58
C PHE A 4 -10.12 13.06 -1.29
N GLU A 5 -10.77 14.21 -1.44
CA GLU A 5 -10.14 15.52 -1.16
C GLU A 5 -9.78 15.69 0.32
N GLN A 6 -10.62 15.19 1.24
CA GLN A 6 -10.29 15.18 2.67
C GLN A 6 -9.09 14.27 2.98
N ILE A 7 -9.01 13.11 2.32
CA ILE A 7 -7.86 12.20 2.42
C ILE A 7 -6.60 12.91 1.92
N ARG A 8 -6.67 13.53 0.73
CA ARG A 8 -5.55 14.26 0.13
C ARG A 8 -5.07 15.41 1.03
N ALA A 9 -5.99 16.20 1.57
CA ALA A 9 -5.65 17.31 2.46
C ALA A 9 -4.95 16.82 3.74
N HIS A 10 -5.41 15.71 4.32
CA HIS A 10 -4.76 15.10 5.49
C HIS A 10 -3.34 14.63 5.14
N LEU A 11 -3.16 13.96 3.99
CA LEU A 11 -1.84 13.52 3.54
C LEU A 11 -0.89 14.70 3.31
N GLN A 12 -1.34 15.77 2.67
CA GLN A 12 -0.53 16.97 2.40
C GLN A 12 -0.04 17.66 3.66
N GLY A 13 -0.82 17.59 4.75
CA GLY A 13 -0.44 18.16 6.03
C GLY A 13 0.65 17.38 6.78
N LYS A 14 0.94 16.13 6.41
CA LYS A 14 1.80 15.22 7.19
C LYS A 14 2.92 14.53 6.40
N TYR A 15 2.69 14.24 5.13
CA TYR A 15 3.58 13.45 4.29
C TYR A 15 4.02 14.24 3.06
N LYS A 16 5.17 13.86 2.52
CA LYS A 16 5.62 14.38 1.22
C LYS A 16 4.84 13.67 0.11
N LEU A 17 3.95 14.40 -0.56
CA LEU A 17 3.29 13.89 -1.77
C LEU A 17 4.28 13.87 -2.94
N THR A 18 4.29 12.75 -3.66
CA THR A 18 5.10 12.54 -4.87
C THR A 18 4.26 12.44 -6.13
N ALA A 19 2.96 12.11 -5.99
CA ALA A 19 1.97 12.19 -7.06
C ALA A 19 0.61 12.59 -6.47
N SER A 20 -0.19 13.29 -7.26
CA SER A 20 -1.54 13.73 -6.88
C SER A 20 -2.38 13.87 -8.14
N GLU A 21 -3.20 12.86 -8.40
CA GLU A 21 -4.11 12.77 -9.53
C GLU A 21 -5.55 12.69 -9.02
N PRO A 22 -6.57 12.83 -9.88
CA PRO A 22 -7.94 12.53 -9.49
C PRO A 22 -8.02 11.11 -8.92
N TYR A 23 -8.54 10.97 -7.71
CA TYR A 23 -8.73 9.68 -7.02
C TYR A 23 -7.45 8.89 -6.71
N LEU A 24 -6.27 9.48 -6.89
CA LEU A 24 -4.98 8.86 -6.60
C LEU A 24 -4.02 9.84 -5.94
N ALA A 25 -3.34 9.41 -4.88
CA ALA A 25 -2.24 10.12 -4.27
C ALA A 25 -1.10 9.16 -3.99
N CYS A 26 0.13 9.64 -4.13
CA CYS A 26 1.31 8.90 -3.72
C CYS A 26 2.05 9.72 -2.67
N VAL A 27 2.37 9.09 -1.54
CA VAL A 27 3.19 9.69 -0.49
C VAL A 27 4.48 8.91 -0.31
N GLN A 28 5.55 9.62 0.03
CA GLN A 28 6.82 9.03 0.38
C GLN A 28 6.92 8.86 1.90
N LEU A 29 6.92 7.62 2.38
CA LEU A 29 7.19 7.30 3.78
C LEU A 29 8.69 7.22 4.02
N SER A 30 9.20 8.01 4.95
CA SER A 30 10.59 7.98 5.38
C SER A 30 10.80 6.92 6.46
N LEU A 31 11.70 5.98 6.22
CA LEU A 31 12.01 4.84 7.08
C LEU A 31 13.49 4.85 7.47
N SER A 32 13.84 4.13 8.55
CA SER A 32 15.23 4.02 9.02
C SER A 32 15.93 5.39 9.18
N GLN A 33 15.27 6.34 9.85
CA GLN A 33 15.75 7.72 10.03
C GLN A 33 16.08 8.45 8.71
N GLY A 34 15.32 8.20 7.65
CA GLY A 34 15.49 8.86 6.34
C GLY A 34 16.51 8.23 5.43
N ARG A 35 17.04 7.04 5.77
CA ARG A 35 17.91 6.27 4.87
C ARG A 35 17.13 5.50 3.81
N ARG A 36 15.85 5.22 4.06
CA ARG A 36 14.97 4.49 3.16
C ARG A 36 13.68 5.25 2.96
N HIS A 37 13.09 5.03 1.79
CA HIS A 37 11.85 5.65 1.41
C HIS A 37 10.96 4.60 0.75
N GLN A 38 9.72 4.48 1.23
CA GLN A 38 8.71 3.63 0.62
C GLN A 38 7.64 4.51 -0.03
N SER A 39 7.30 4.21 -1.28
CA SER A 39 6.18 4.86 -1.96
C SER A 39 4.87 4.17 -1.57
N ILE A 40 3.94 4.93 -1.01
CA ILE A 40 2.62 4.46 -0.62
C ILE A 40 1.59 5.11 -1.54
N PHE A 41 0.84 4.29 -2.25
CA PHE A 41 -0.23 4.70 -3.15
C PHE A 41 -1.57 4.62 -2.42
N LEU A 42 -2.38 5.65 -2.56
CA LEU A 42 -3.72 5.73 -2.01
C LEU A 42 -4.67 6.02 -3.16
N SER A 43 -5.55 5.08 -3.47
CA SER A 43 -6.52 5.20 -4.56
C SER A 43 -7.95 4.96 -4.09
N GLU A 44 -8.86 5.81 -4.55
CA GLU A 44 -10.30 5.58 -4.37
C GLU A 44 -10.76 4.49 -5.33
N MET A 45 -11.60 3.60 -4.83
CA MET A 45 -12.23 2.52 -5.56
C MET A 45 -13.71 2.48 -5.19
N VAL A 46 -14.55 1.97 -6.11
CA VAL A 46 -15.97 1.79 -5.86
C VAL A 46 -16.24 0.29 -5.73
N GLY A 47 -16.84 -0.12 -4.62
CA GLY A 47 -17.28 -1.49 -4.39
C GLY A 47 -18.52 -1.85 -5.21
N GLU A 48 -18.84 -3.14 -5.28
CA GLU A 48 -20.03 -3.63 -6.02
C GLU A 48 -21.35 -3.05 -5.49
N ASP A 49 -21.38 -2.72 -4.20
CA ASP A 49 -22.50 -2.06 -3.52
C ASP A 49 -22.46 -0.53 -3.63
N THR A 50 -21.66 0.01 -4.54
CA THR A 50 -21.44 1.43 -4.80
C THR A 50 -20.76 2.21 -3.67
N ARG A 51 -20.34 1.55 -2.58
CA ARG A 51 -19.63 2.24 -1.49
C ARG A 51 -18.19 2.56 -1.89
N PRO A 52 -17.66 3.74 -1.51
CA PRO A 52 -16.26 4.09 -1.76
C PRO A 52 -15.34 3.38 -0.76
N TYR A 53 -14.23 2.87 -1.31
CA TYR A 53 -13.13 2.26 -0.58
C TYR A 53 -11.84 3.00 -0.90
N LEU A 54 -10.98 3.13 0.10
CA LEU A 54 -9.61 3.55 -0.09
C LEU A 54 -8.74 2.31 -0.16
N ARG A 55 -8.05 2.10 -1.28
CA ARG A 55 -6.94 1.17 -1.36
C ARG A 55 -5.67 1.89 -0.98
N VAL A 56 -4.97 1.38 0.02
CA VAL A 56 -3.61 1.77 0.37
C VAL A 56 -2.69 0.64 -0.08
N SER A 57 -1.71 0.93 -0.92
CA SER A 57 -0.79 -0.09 -1.42
C SER A 57 0.65 0.38 -1.52
N THR A 58 1.56 -0.59 -1.57
CA THR A 58 2.95 -0.35 -1.91
C THR A 58 3.49 -1.48 -2.77
N VAL A 59 4.37 -1.13 -3.70
CA VAL A 59 5.05 -2.09 -4.58
C VAL A 59 6.14 -2.78 -3.76
N ILE A 60 6.30 -4.09 -3.95
CA ILE A 60 7.29 -4.89 -3.24
C ILE A 60 8.40 -5.37 -4.19
N ALA A 61 8.05 -6.14 -5.22
CA ALA A 61 9.05 -6.74 -6.11
C ALA A 61 8.41 -7.17 -7.43
N PRO A 62 9.19 -7.32 -8.52
CA PRO A 62 8.71 -7.99 -9.72
C PRO A 62 8.24 -9.42 -9.39
N MET A 63 7.18 -9.89 -10.04
CA MET A 63 6.68 -11.26 -9.79
C MET A 63 7.60 -12.36 -10.31
N THR A 64 8.54 -12.02 -11.19
CA THR A 64 9.46 -12.99 -11.80
C THR A 64 10.23 -13.77 -10.73
N GLY A 65 10.04 -15.09 -10.72
CA GLY A 65 10.72 -15.98 -9.78
C GLY A 65 10.07 -16.11 -8.39
N ILE A 66 8.94 -15.43 -8.13
CA ILE A 66 8.19 -15.55 -6.88
C ILE A 66 7.21 -16.74 -6.95
N ASP A 67 7.18 -17.61 -5.94
CA ASP A 67 6.19 -18.69 -5.84
C ASP A 67 4.84 -18.17 -5.35
N ALA A 68 3.84 -18.16 -6.24
CA ALA A 68 2.48 -17.71 -5.94
C ALA A 68 1.83 -18.48 -4.78
N ARG A 69 2.17 -19.76 -4.55
CA ARG A 69 1.62 -20.54 -3.42
C ARG A 69 2.05 -19.95 -2.08
N ARG A 70 3.28 -19.45 -1.99
CA ARG A 70 3.78 -18.77 -0.79
C ARG A 70 3.07 -17.44 -0.57
N MET A 71 2.77 -16.70 -1.63
CA MET A 71 2.03 -15.44 -1.50
C MET A 71 0.61 -15.69 -0.98
N LEU A 72 -0.04 -16.77 -1.43
CA LEU A 72 -1.35 -17.17 -0.93
C LEU A 72 -1.28 -17.65 0.54
N ALA A 73 -0.23 -18.38 0.92
CA ALA A 73 -0.01 -18.77 2.32
C ALA A 73 0.23 -17.54 3.21
N PHE A 74 1.04 -16.59 2.76
CA PHE A 74 1.24 -15.31 3.45
C PHE A 74 -0.09 -14.57 3.63
N ASN A 75 -0.92 -14.49 2.58
CA ASN A 75 -2.22 -13.81 2.66
C ASN A 75 -3.14 -14.44 3.71
N TRP A 76 -3.06 -15.75 3.90
CA TRP A 76 -3.83 -16.46 4.91
C TRP A 76 -3.37 -16.09 6.35
N GLU A 77 -2.06 -15.99 6.57
CA GLU A 77 -1.48 -15.69 7.89
C GLU A 77 -1.45 -14.18 8.22
N SER A 78 -1.49 -13.34 7.19
CA SER A 78 -1.37 -11.89 7.35
C SER A 78 -2.57 -11.31 8.11
N ARG A 79 -2.26 -10.50 9.13
CA ARG A 79 -3.25 -9.68 9.86
C ARG A 79 -3.38 -8.27 9.27
N LEU A 80 -2.51 -7.92 8.32
CA LEU A 80 -2.36 -6.58 7.79
C LEU A 80 -2.13 -6.66 6.28
N GLY A 81 -3.11 -6.21 5.52
CA GLY A 81 -3.03 -6.22 4.09
C GLY A 81 -2.97 -7.63 3.50
N TYR A 82 -3.03 -7.65 2.18
CA TYR A 82 -2.94 -8.84 1.36
C TYR A 82 -2.08 -8.53 0.15
N LEU A 83 -1.43 -9.56 -0.37
CA LEU A 83 -0.66 -9.51 -1.59
C LEU A 83 -1.57 -9.60 -2.80
N ALA A 84 -1.33 -8.69 -3.73
CA ALA A 84 -2.01 -8.59 -5.00
C ALA A 84 -1.01 -8.47 -6.14
N LEU A 85 -1.45 -8.88 -7.32
CA LEU A 85 -0.74 -8.59 -8.56
C LEU A 85 -1.18 -7.22 -9.08
N GLY A 86 -0.23 -6.31 -9.25
CA GLY A 86 -0.41 -5.06 -9.98
C GLY A 86 0.47 -5.02 -11.22
N GLU A 87 0.13 -4.15 -12.18
CA GLU A 87 0.96 -3.89 -13.35
C GLU A 87 1.62 -2.51 -13.22
N LEU A 88 2.91 -2.45 -13.49
CA LEU A 88 3.67 -1.20 -13.59
C LEU A 88 4.54 -1.28 -14.86
N ASP A 89 4.34 -0.36 -15.80
CA ASP A 89 5.04 -0.34 -17.09
C ASP A 89 4.98 -1.69 -17.84
N SER A 90 3.81 -2.34 -17.85
CA SER A 90 3.59 -3.68 -18.42
C SER A 90 4.38 -4.82 -17.78
N VAL A 91 4.97 -4.58 -16.60
CA VAL A 91 5.63 -5.58 -15.79
C VAL A 91 4.74 -5.95 -14.60
N PRO A 92 4.54 -7.26 -14.33
CA PRO A 92 3.81 -7.70 -13.15
C PRO A 92 4.64 -7.46 -11.88
N TYR A 93 4.09 -6.70 -10.94
CA TYR A 93 4.67 -6.45 -9.64
C TYR A 93 3.77 -6.97 -8.52
N LEU A 94 4.41 -7.58 -7.53
CA LEU A 94 3.80 -7.88 -6.24
C LEU A 94 3.53 -6.56 -5.52
N GLN A 95 2.29 -6.37 -5.08
CA GLN A 95 1.90 -5.25 -4.22
C GLN A 95 1.34 -5.78 -2.90
N LEU A 96 1.68 -5.09 -1.82
CA LEU A 96 0.96 -5.23 -0.55
C LEU A 96 -0.15 -4.18 -0.53
N CYS A 97 -1.39 -4.61 -0.33
CA CYS A 97 -2.58 -3.78 -0.43
C CYS A 97 -3.45 -3.93 0.81
N GLU A 98 -4.16 -2.87 1.20
CA GLU A 98 -5.25 -2.90 2.18
C GLU A 98 -6.39 -2.02 1.67
N ASN A 99 -7.62 -2.53 1.70
CA ASN A 99 -8.81 -1.77 1.30
C ASN A 99 -9.64 -1.43 2.54
N ARG A 100 -10.02 -0.15 2.70
CA ARG A 100 -10.86 0.30 3.81
C ARG A 100 -12.08 1.06 3.30
N PRO A 101 -13.31 0.73 3.76
CA PRO A 101 -14.47 1.57 3.51
C PRO A 101 -14.24 2.98 4.05
N TYR A 102 -14.75 4.00 3.35
CA TYR A 102 -14.58 5.40 3.79
C TYR A 102 -15.18 5.66 5.17
N ASP A 103 -16.28 4.99 5.49
CA ASP A 103 -16.99 5.12 6.77
C ASP A 103 -16.13 4.70 7.97
N THR A 104 -15.11 3.86 7.77
CA THR A 104 -14.18 3.45 8.83
C THR A 104 -12.95 4.35 8.93
N LEU A 105 -12.73 5.26 7.98
CA LEU A 105 -11.52 6.07 7.92
C LEU A 105 -11.64 7.33 8.77
N ASN A 106 -10.64 7.56 9.61
CA ASN A 106 -10.36 8.85 10.23
C ASN A 106 -8.88 9.20 10.01
N GLY A 107 -8.44 10.37 10.46
CA GLY A 107 -7.05 10.80 10.33
C GLY A 107 -6.04 9.79 10.91
N ALA A 108 -6.32 9.25 12.09
CA ALA A 108 -5.45 8.30 12.76
C ALA A 108 -5.40 6.94 12.05
N GLU A 109 -6.54 6.44 11.56
CA GLU A 109 -6.59 5.21 10.76
C GLU A 109 -5.86 5.38 9.44
N LEU A 110 -5.99 6.53 8.79
CA LEU A 110 -5.24 6.82 7.56
C LEU A 110 -3.72 6.82 7.82
N ASP A 111 -3.28 7.49 8.88
CA ASP A 111 -1.86 7.49 9.27
C ASP A 111 -1.36 6.09 9.59
N ARG A 112 -2.16 5.32 10.34
CA ARG A 112 -1.87 3.94 10.69
C ARG A 112 -1.67 3.09 9.43
N LEU A 113 -2.57 3.17 8.46
CA LEU A 113 -2.47 2.42 7.21
C LEU A 113 -1.19 2.75 6.44
N VAL A 114 -0.85 4.05 6.33
CA VAL A 114 0.39 4.48 5.65
C VAL A 114 1.62 3.91 6.33
N LEU A 115 1.67 3.95 7.67
CA LEU A 115 2.80 3.46 8.45
C LEU A 115 2.91 1.93 8.42
N GLU A 116 1.79 1.23 8.60
CA GLU A 116 1.74 -0.23 8.69
C GLU A 116 2.02 -0.86 7.32
N ILE A 117 1.35 -0.42 6.26
CA ILE A 117 1.58 -0.94 4.90
C ILE A 117 2.97 -0.56 4.41
N GLY A 118 3.44 0.67 4.69
CA GLY A 118 4.78 1.08 4.30
C GLY A 118 5.89 0.36 5.05
N GLY A 119 5.74 0.16 6.36
CA GLY A 119 6.71 -0.56 7.18
C GLY A 119 6.78 -2.06 6.83
N LEU A 120 5.62 -2.71 6.66
CA LEU A 120 5.58 -4.12 6.26
C LEU A 120 6.12 -4.30 4.84
N GLY A 121 5.76 -3.40 3.91
CA GLY A 121 6.27 -3.44 2.54
C GLY A 121 7.79 -3.34 2.49
N ASP A 122 8.38 -2.35 3.18
CA ASP A 122 9.83 -2.16 3.29
C ASP A 122 10.56 -3.40 3.86
N GLN A 123 9.95 -4.08 4.83
CA GLN A 123 10.46 -5.33 5.39
C GLN A 123 10.43 -6.46 4.37
N MET A 124 9.31 -6.63 3.67
CA MET A 124 9.15 -7.67 2.65
C MET A 124 10.12 -7.48 1.48
N GLU A 125 10.29 -6.24 1.00
CA GLU A 125 11.29 -5.91 -0.01
C GLU A 125 12.69 -6.36 0.38
N ARG A 126 13.08 -6.17 1.64
CA ARG A 126 14.40 -6.60 2.15
C ARG A 126 14.55 -8.10 2.15
N MET A 127 13.52 -8.80 2.61
CA MET A 127 13.53 -10.27 2.67
C MET A 127 13.74 -10.84 1.27
N LEU A 128 12.99 -10.35 0.29
CA LEU A 128 13.11 -10.79 -1.11
C LEU A 128 14.44 -10.37 -1.75
N SER A 129 14.89 -9.13 -1.54
CA SER A 129 16.13 -8.62 -2.11
C SER A 129 17.39 -9.31 -1.57
N ALA A 130 17.33 -9.83 -0.34
CA ALA A 130 18.42 -10.59 0.26
C ALA A 130 18.49 -12.06 -0.21
N GLY A 131 17.69 -12.44 -1.21
CA GLY A 131 17.52 -13.85 -1.62
C GLY A 131 16.78 -14.68 -0.58
N GLY A 132 16.15 -14.01 0.39
CA GLY A 132 15.29 -14.63 1.39
C GLY A 132 13.91 -14.94 0.82
N ASP A 133 13.16 -15.70 1.58
CA ASP A 133 11.85 -16.21 1.20
C ASP A 133 10.74 -15.53 2.03
N LEU A 134 9.56 -15.35 1.42
CA LEU A 134 8.37 -14.92 2.15
C LEU A 134 7.76 -16.15 2.81
N LEU A 135 7.91 -16.22 4.14
CA LEU A 135 7.42 -17.30 5.00
C LEU A 135 6.49 -16.72 6.05
#